data_AF-B0F619-F1
#
_entry.id   AF-B0F619-F1
#
_cell.length_a   1.000
_cell.length_b   1.000
_cell.length_c   1.000
_cell.angle_alpha   90.00
_cell.angle_beta   90.00
_cell.angle_gamma   90.00
#
_symmetry.space_group_name_H-M   'P 1'
#
loop_
_entity.id
_entity.type
_entity.pdbx_description
1 polymer ?
#
loop_
_entity_poly.entity_id
_entity_poly.type
_entity_poly.pdbx_seq_one_letter_code
_entity_poly.pdbx_strand_id
1 'polypeptide(L)'
;AMLDELTAETGRTYELTSAVGVGYDKIEDVNYVDAVPYMDYIFAMTYDYYGGWNNVVGHQAALYCGSHMSADECAGKGVDADGKPRKGPAYTTANGVDLLLAKGVPAEKLVVGAAMYGRGWTGVTEASMSDPTNPMTGVGNGKVAGSWEAGVIDYKDVVTKFENKAGVVLGYDEQAEAPWAWDPSNGDLV
;
A
#
# COMPACT_ATOMS: atom_id res chain seq x y z
N ALA A 1 -24.79 22.14 -13.34
CA ALA A 1 -25.60 21.81 -12.16
C ALA A 1 -24.69 21.27 -11.09
N MET A 2 -24.54 22.01 -9.98
CA MET A 2 -23.92 21.54 -8.75
C MET A 2 -24.83 20.47 -8.10
N LEU A 3 -24.30 19.54 -7.29
CA LEU A 3 -25.10 18.42 -6.72
C LEU A 3 -26.36 18.89 -5.98
N ASP A 4 -26.30 20.04 -5.32
CA ASP A 4 -27.44 20.68 -4.65
C ASP A 4 -28.61 20.99 -5.61
N GLU A 5 -28.32 21.39 -6.85
CA GLU A 5 -29.33 21.62 -7.89
C GLU A 5 -30.03 20.31 -8.26
N LEU A 6 -29.27 19.23 -8.42
CA LEU A 6 -29.82 17.90 -8.71
C LEU A 6 -30.69 17.38 -7.55
N THR A 7 -30.32 17.68 -6.31
CA THR A 7 -31.17 17.38 -5.15
C THR A 7 -32.48 18.16 -5.19
N ALA A 8 -32.44 19.45 -5.51
CA ALA A 8 -33.64 20.28 -5.63
C ALA A 8 -34.58 19.81 -6.75
N GLU A 9 -34.04 19.36 -7.89
CA GLU A 9 -34.81 18.89 -9.04
C GLU A 9 -35.43 17.50 -8.84
N THR A 10 -34.69 16.58 -8.20
CA THR A 10 -35.06 15.16 -8.18
C THR A 10 -35.60 14.68 -6.84
N GLY A 11 -35.41 15.44 -5.76
CA GLY A 11 -35.71 15.00 -4.39
C GLY A 11 -34.80 13.88 -3.86
N ARG A 12 -33.72 13.55 -4.58
CA ARG A 12 -32.72 12.54 -4.19
C ARG A 12 -31.56 13.19 -3.44
N THR A 13 -30.93 12.42 -2.56
CA THR A 13 -29.63 12.78 -1.97
C THR A 13 -28.52 12.30 -2.92
N TYR A 14 -27.50 13.13 -3.14
CA TYR A 14 -26.33 12.81 -3.93
C TYR A 14 -25.09 12.93 -3.05
N GLU A 15 -24.16 11.99 -3.18
CA GLU A 15 -22.89 12.01 -2.45
C GLU A 15 -21.76 12.56 -3.34
N LEU A 16 -20.85 13.32 -2.75
CA LEU A 16 -19.58 13.74 -3.33
C LEU A 16 -18.44 13.02 -2.63
N THR A 17 -17.63 12.27 -3.39
CA THR A 17 -16.51 11.52 -2.83
C THR A 17 -15.24 11.70 -3.67
N SER A 18 -14.09 11.34 -3.11
CA SER A 18 -12.81 11.29 -3.84
C SER A 18 -11.92 10.17 -3.32
N ALA A 19 -11.22 9.49 -4.22
CA ALA A 19 -10.14 8.57 -3.87
C ALA A 19 -8.81 9.31 -3.90
N VAL A 20 -8.00 9.21 -2.85
CA VAL A 20 -6.82 10.06 -2.65
C VAL A 20 -5.58 9.25 -2.27
N GLY A 21 -4.42 9.70 -2.74
CA GLY A 21 -3.14 9.10 -2.36
C GLY A 21 -2.80 9.42 -0.91
N VAL A 22 -2.25 8.44 -0.19
CA VAL A 22 -1.99 8.56 1.26
C VAL A 22 -0.51 8.65 1.63
N GLY A 23 0.38 8.70 0.65
CA GLY A 23 1.78 9.04 0.89
C GLY A 23 1.89 10.48 1.41
N TYR A 24 2.84 10.74 2.32
CA TYR A 24 3.02 12.07 2.91
C TYR A 24 3.15 13.17 1.85
N ASP A 25 3.86 12.86 0.76
CA ASP A 25 4.14 13.74 -0.37
C ASP A 25 2.92 13.96 -1.28
N LYS A 26 1.85 13.16 -1.14
CA LYS A 26 0.56 13.40 -1.79
C LYS A 26 -0.35 14.20 -0.88
N ILE A 27 -0.36 13.85 0.41
CA ILE A 27 -1.22 14.50 1.39
C ILE A 27 -0.83 15.97 1.61
N GLU A 28 0.47 16.30 1.51
CA GLU A 28 0.95 17.67 1.74
C GLU A 28 0.50 18.69 0.68
N ASP A 29 0.19 18.23 -0.53
CA ASP A 29 -0.16 19.06 -1.69
C ASP A 29 -1.62 19.53 -1.71
N VAL A 30 -2.48 19.01 -0.82
CA VAL A 30 -3.90 19.35 -0.77
C VAL A 30 -4.29 19.86 0.62
N ASN A 31 -5.00 20.98 0.66
CA ASN A 31 -5.63 21.46 1.89
C ASN A 31 -6.96 20.72 2.15
N TYR A 32 -6.89 19.51 2.71
CA TYR A 32 -8.06 18.66 2.91
C TYR A 32 -9.12 19.25 3.85
N VAL A 33 -8.75 20.11 4.81
CA VAL A 33 -9.74 20.78 5.68
C VAL A 33 -10.62 21.77 4.92
N ASP A 34 -10.13 22.31 3.79
CA ASP A 34 -10.95 23.16 2.92
C ASP A 34 -11.84 22.32 1.98
N ALA A 35 -11.40 21.12 1.61
CA ALA A 35 -12.13 20.25 0.67
C ALA A 35 -13.22 19.41 1.36
N VAL A 36 -12.92 18.82 2.52
CA VAL A 36 -13.77 17.84 3.20
C VAL A 36 -15.14 18.37 3.68
N PRO A 37 -15.37 19.67 3.93
CA PRO A 37 -16.72 20.17 4.24
C PRO A 37 -17.73 19.91 3.12
N TYR A 38 -17.27 19.77 1.87
CA TYR A 38 -18.11 19.54 0.70
C TYR A 38 -18.28 18.06 0.33
N MET A 39 -17.54 17.16 0.98
CA MET A 39 -17.46 15.74 0.62
C MET A 39 -18.16 14.87 1.64
N ASP A 40 -18.78 13.79 1.21
CA ASP A 40 -19.33 12.75 2.09
C ASP A 40 -18.22 11.80 2.55
N TYR A 41 -17.38 11.33 1.62
CA TYR A 41 -16.30 10.38 1.91
C TYR A 41 -15.00 10.68 1.16
N ILE A 42 -13.90 10.37 1.83
CA ILE A 42 -12.56 10.26 1.25
C ILE A 42 -12.17 8.78 1.27
N PHE A 43 -12.06 8.18 0.09
CA PHE A 43 -11.53 6.82 -0.08
C PHE A 43 -10.01 6.87 -0.09
N ALA A 44 -9.40 6.56 1.04
CA ALA A 44 -7.96 6.54 1.20
C ALA A 44 -7.36 5.37 0.39
N MET A 45 -6.54 5.66 -0.62
CA MET A 45 -5.90 4.63 -1.45
C MET A 45 -4.73 4.00 -0.70
N THR A 46 -5.08 3.15 0.28
CA THR A 46 -4.16 2.55 1.24
C THR A 46 -3.53 1.25 0.74
N TYR A 47 -3.03 1.32 -0.49
CA TYR A 47 -2.42 0.26 -1.26
C TYR A 47 -1.44 0.88 -2.27
N ASP A 48 -0.74 0.05 -3.04
CA ASP A 48 0.31 0.49 -3.98
C ASP A 48 1.50 1.21 -3.32
N TYR A 49 1.83 0.86 -2.08
CA TYR A 49 3.02 1.39 -1.39
C TYR A 49 4.33 0.88 -1.99
N TYR A 50 4.32 -0.38 -2.43
CA TYR A 50 5.43 -1.09 -3.06
C TYR A 50 4.93 -1.89 -4.25
N GLY A 51 5.80 -2.16 -5.21
CA GLY A 51 5.45 -2.98 -6.37
C GLY A 51 6.56 -3.08 -7.42
N GLY A 52 6.30 -3.89 -8.45
CA GLY A 52 7.26 -4.22 -9.49
C GLY A 52 7.69 -3.08 -10.43
N TRP A 53 7.39 -1.81 -10.12
CA TRP A 53 7.97 -0.67 -10.84
C TRP A 53 9.46 -0.46 -10.51
N ASN A 54 9.95 -1.03 -9.40
CA ASN A 54 11.36 -1.18 -9.07
C ASN A 54 11.60 -2.56 -8.43
N ASN A 55 12.83 -2.83 -7.98
CA ASN A 55 13.23 -4.10 -7.37
C ASN A 55 13.30 -4.06 -5.83
N VAL A 56 12.81 -2.99 -5.21
CA VAL A 56 12.72 -2.87 -3.75
C VAL A 56 11.43 -3.55 -3.31
N VAL A 57 11.59 -4.62 -2.55
CA VAL A 57 10.48 -5.42 -2.03
C VAL A 57 9.89 -4.76 -0.79
N GLY A 58 8.57 -4.86 -0.62
CA GLY A 58 7.89 -4.37 0.58
C GLY A 58 6.38 -4.67 0.55
N HIS A 59 5.72 -4.43 1.68
CA HIS A 59 4.29 -4.67 1.84
C HIS A 59 3.47 -3.59 1.12
N GLN A 60 2.77 -3.96 0.04
CA GLN A 60 2.10 -2.97 -0.81
C GLN A 60 0.85 -2.33 -0.19
N ALA A 61 0.26 -2.93 0.86
CA ALA A 61 -0.99 -2.50 1.48
C ALA A 61 -0.99 -2.72 3.01
N ALA A 62 0.17 -2.58 3.66
CA ALA A 62 0.29 -2.80 5.11
C ALA A 62 -0.48 -1.77 5.94
N LEU A 63 -0.96 -2.18 7.11
CA LEU A 63 -1.51 -1.26 8.10
C LEU A 63 -0.40 -0.40 8.71
N TYR A 64 0.69 -1.03 9.15
CA TYR A 64 1.81 -0.41 9.84
C TYR A 64 3.15 -0.68 9.13
N CYS A 65 4.23 -0.09 9.65
CA CYS A 65 5.58 -0.34 9.15
C CYS A 65 6.02 -1.76 9.51
N GLY A 66 6.48 -2.52 8.52
CA GLY A 66 6.84 -3.92 8.72
C GLY A 66 8.20 -4.15 9.38
N SER A 67 8.44 -5.40 9.76
CA SER A 67 9.67 -5.88 10.39
C SER A 67 10.94 -5.69 9.54
N HIS A 68 10.79 -5.53 8.22
CA HIS A 68 11.89 -5.22 7.29
C HIS A 68 12.40 -3.78 7.39
N MET A 69 11.76 -2.95 8.21
CA MET A 69 11.99 -1.50 8.30
C MET A 69 12.36 -1.09 9.72
N SER A 70 13.32 -0.17 9.85
CA SER A 70 13.66 0.42 11.16
C SER A 70 12.59 1.43 11.64
N ALA A 71 12.50 1.66 12.95
CA ALA A 71 11.60 2.68 13.50
C ALA A 71 11.93 4.10 12.99
N ASP A 72 13.21 4.40 12.79
CA ASP A 72 13.63 5.68 12.23
C ASP A 72 13.18 5.82 10.77
N GLU A 73 13.34 4.78 9.96
CA GLU A 73 12.84 4.77 8.58
C GLU A 73 11.32 4.93 8.52
N CYS A 74 10.57 4.21 9.36
CA CYS A 74 9.13 4.33 9.48
C CYS A 74 8.69 5.78 9.74
N ALA A 75 9.39 6.45 10.66
CA ALA A 75 9.16 7.85 11.02
C ALA A 75 9.74 8.87 10.02
N GLY A 76 10.33 8.43 8.90
CA GLY A 76 10.92 9.33 7.91
C GLY A 76 12.23 9.98 8.36
N LYS A 77 12.95 9.35 9.31
CA LYS A 77 14.26 9.78 9.82
C LYS A 77 15.40 9.02 9.15
N GLY A 78 16.62 9.51 9.36
CA GLY A 78 17.82 8.92 8.79
C GLY A 78 17.93 9.18 7.29
N VAL A 79 18.62 8.27 6.59
CA VAL A 79 18.92 8.39 5.16
C VAL A 79 18.36 7.21 4.35
N ASP A 80 17.97 7.47 3.10
CA ASP A 80 17.55 6.47 2.12
C ASP A 80 18.74 5.64 1.58
N ALA A 81 18.46 4.74 0.64
CA ALA A 81 19.47 3.87 0.03
C ALA A 81 20.59 4.63 -0.73
N ASP A 82 20.34 5.89 -1.13
CA ASP A 82 21.33 6.77 -1.76
C ASP A 82 22.12 7.60 -0.73
N GLY A 83 21.83 7.44 0.57
CA GLY A 83 22.41 8.24 1.63
C GLY A 83 21.82 9.65 1.75
N LYS A 84 20.67 9.93 1.13
CA LYS A 84 19.98 11.23 1.22
C LYS A 84 19.00 11.22 2.40
N PRO A 85 18.79 12.35 3.10
CA PRO A 85 17.80 12.42 4.16
C PRO A 85 16.41 11.99 3.67
N ARG A 86 15.74 11.14 4.44
CA ARG A 86 14.33 10.82 4.19
C ARG A 86 13.49 12.09 4.29
N LYS A 87 12.49 12.18 3.43
CA LYS A 87 11.68 13.40 3.24
C LYS A 87 10.35 13.35 4.01
N GLY A 88 9.94 12.17 4.45
CA GLY A 88 8.71 11.96 5.19
C GLY A 88 8.56 10.51 5.63
N PRO A 89 7.50 10.21 6.39
CA PRO A 89 7.24 8.87 6.91
C PRO A 89 7.06 7.84 5.80
N ALA A 90 7.33 6.58 6.13
CA ALA A 90 7.15 5.48 5.19
C ALA A 90 5.69 5.33 4.74
N TYR A 91 5.49 4.75 3.56
CA TYR A 91 4.14 4.49 3.02
C TYR A 91 3.49 3.31 3.75
N THR A 92 2.55 3.63 4.62
CA THR A 92 1.70 2.69 5.36
C THR A 92 0.34 3.33 5.57
N THR A 93 -0.66 2.49 5.84
CA THR A 93 -2.03 2.96 6.07
C THR A 93 -2.13 3.87 7.29
N ALA A 94 -1.50 3.47 8.40
CA ALA A 94 -1.52 4.24 9.64
C ALA A 94 -0.87 5.63 9.46
N ASN A 95 0.31 5.69 8.84
CA ASN A 95 0.98 6.97 8.60
C ASN A 95 0.11 7.93 7.75
N GLY A 96 -0.52 7.40 6.69
CA GLY A 96 -1.37 8.21 5.81
C GLY A 96 -2.67 8.68 6.50
N VAL A 97 -3.33 7.78 7.24
CA VAL A 97 -4.54 8.10 8.00
C VAL A 97 -4.23 9.11 9.10
N ASP A 98 -3.16 8.92 9.86
CA ASP A 98 -2.75 9.84 10.93
C ASP A 98 -2.44 11.23 10.38
N LEU A 99 -1.82 11.34 9.20
CA LEU A 99 -1.57 12.64 8.54
C LEU A 99 -2.86 13.34 8.12
N LEU A 100 -3.85 12.61 7.58
CA LEU A 100 -5.17 13.18 7.23
C LEU A 100 -5.92 13.66 8.48
N LEU A 101 -5.92 12.83 9.54
CA LEU A 101 -6.52 13.19 10.83
C LEU A 101 -5.83 14.42 11.46
N ALA A 102 -4.49 14.46 11.43
CA ALA A 102 -3.72 15.60 11.95
C ALA A 102 -3.98 16.89 11.18
N LYS A 103 -4.35 16.82 9.89
CA LYS A 103 -4.79 17.95 9.07
C LYS A 103 -6.25 18.36 9.34
N GLY A 104 -6.96 17.66 10.23
CA GLY A 104 -8.34 17.98 10.62
C GLY A 104 -9.42 17.31 9.77
N VAL A 105 -9.07 16.28 8.99
CA VAL A 105 -10.08 15.47 8.30
C VAL A 105 -10.90 14.68 9.34
N PRO A 106 -12.24 14.77 9.35
CA PRO A 106 -13.06 13.99 10.27
C PRO A 106 -12.94 12.48 10.00
N ALA A 107 -12.73 11.69 11.05
CA ALA A 107 -12.51 10.25 10.93
C ALA A 107 -13.71 9.53 10.30
N GLU A 108 -14.92 9.98 10.59
CA GLU A 108 -16.17 9.43 10.06
C GLU A 108 -16.33 9.59 8.54
N LYS A 109 -15.52 10.45 7.90
CA LYS A 109 -15.49 10.62 6.44
C LYS A 109 -14.37 9.84 5.76
N LEU A 110 -13.45 9.21 6.52
CA LEU A 110 -12.35 8.43 5.96
C LEU A 110 -12.76 6.97 5.77
N VAL A 111 -12.53 6.45 4.57
CA VAL A 111 -12.73 5.04 4.22
C VAL A 111 -11.39 4.40 3.86
N VAL A 112 -10.95 3.43 4.64
CA VAL A 112 -9.69 2.68 4.41
C VAL A 112 -9.90 1.69 3.25
N GLY A 113 -8.94 1.67 2.33
CA GLY A 113 -8.92 0.75 1.19
C GLY A 113 -8.36 -0.63 1.55
N ALA A 114 -8.89 -1.66 0.90
CA ALA A 114 -8.40 -3.03 0.99
C ALA A 114 -8.03 -3.53 -0.41
N ALA A 115 -6.79 -4.00 -0.59
CA ALA A 115 -6.32 -4.52 -1.87
C ALA A 115 -6.92 -5.90 -2.14
N MET A 116 -7.66 -6.04 -3.25
CA MET A 116 -8.14 -7.34 -3.76
C MET A 116 -7.20 -7.92 -4.83
N TYR A 117 -5.91 -7.54 -4.77
CA TYR A 117 -4.84 -7.93 -5.67
C TYR A 117 -3.51 -7.91 -4.91
N GLY A 118 -2.54 -8.68 -5.38
CA GLY A 118 -1.14 -8.64 -4.98
C GLY A 118 -0.29 -7.84 -5.96
N ARG A 119 0.82 -7.30 -5.46
CA ARG A 119 1.92 -6.79 -6.28
C ARG A 119 3.15 -7.63 -5.98
N GLY A 120 3.89 -7.98 -7.01
CA GLY A 120 4.96 -8.96 -6.82
C GLY A 120 6.15 -8.82 -7.73
N TRP A 121 7.19 -9.52 -7.29
CA TRP A 121 8.49 -9.60 -7.93
C TRP A 121 8.83 -11.05 -8.24
N THR A 122 9.78 -11.23 -9.15
CA THR A 122 10.45 -12.51 -9.36
C THR A 122 11.92 -12.39 -8.96
N GLY A 123 12.59 -13.51 -8.71
CA GLY A 123 14.02 -13.52 -8.38
C GLY A 123 14.38 -13.00 -6.99
N VAL A 124 13.42 -12.92 -6.06
CA VAL A 124 13.70 -12.70 -4.63
C VAL A 124 14.25 -13.99 -4.04
N THR A 125 15.57 -14.14 -4.07
CA THR A 125 16.25 -15.37 -3.60
C THR A 125 16.70 -15.25 -2.15
N GLU A 126 16.85 -16.36 -1.43
CA GLU A 126 17.41 -16.36 -0.05
C GLU A 126 18.75 -15.62 0.03
N ALA A 127 19.61 -15.77 -0.98
CA ALA A 127 20.90 -15.11 -1.05
C ALA A 127 20.80 -13.57 -1.18
N SER A 128 19.65 -13.04 -1.59
CA SER A 128 19.38 -11.60 -1.64
C SER A 128 18.85 -11.04 -0.33
N MET A 129 18.42 -11.90 0.60
CA MET A 129 17.79 -11.49 1.86
C MET A 129 18.84 -11.16 2.93
N SER A 130 18.61 -10.07 3.66
CA SER A 130 19.41 -9.78 4.86
C SER A 130 18.90 -10.52 6.10
N ASP A 131 17.62 -10.90 6.12
CA ASP A 131 17.02 -11.85 7.06
C ASP A 131 16.40 -13.01 6.26
N PRO A 132 16.93 -14.25 6.38
CA PRO A 132 16.45 -15.40 5.60
C PRO A 132 15.03 -15.84 5.96
N THR A 133 14.45 -15.31 7.05
CA THR A 133 13.07 -15.60 7.45
C THR A 133 12.06 -14.58 6.92
N ASN A 134 12.54 -13.49 6.34
CA ASN A 134 11.71 -12.38 5.89
C ASN A 134 12.02 -12.01 4.43
N PRO A 135 11.20 -12.46 3.47
CA PRO A 135 11.46 -12.19 2.05
C PRO A 135 11.35 -10.71 1.68
N MET A 136 10.72 -9.87 2.52
CA MET A 136 10.69 -8.42 2.34
C MET A 136 12.06 -7.77 2.50
N THR A 137 13.04 -8.48 3.07
CA THR A 137 14.43 -8.01 3.17
C THR A 137 15.29 -8.40 1.97
N GLY A 138 14.70 -9.08 0.98
CA GLY A 138 15.34 -9.47 -0.27
C GLY A 138 15.29 -8.39 -1.35
N VAL A 139 15.84 -8.72 -2.52
CA VAL A 139 15.85 -7.84 -3.69
C VAL A 139 15.24 -8.56 -4.87
N GLY A 140 14.26 -7.94 -5.51
CA GLY A 140 13.65 -8.47 -6.73
C GLY A 140 14.57 -8.36 -7.94
N ASN A 141 14.28 -9.14 -8.98
CA ASN A 141 14.99 -9.09 -10.27
C ASN A 141 14.02 -8.96 -11.46
N GLY A 142 12.84 -8.41 -11.21
CA GLY A 142 11.79 -8.25 -12.20
C GLY A 142 10.41 -8.38 -11.60
N LYS A 143 9.41 -8.32 -12.48
CA LYS A 143 8.00 -8.40 -12.13
C LYS A 143 7.54 -9.86 -12.14
N VAL A 144 6.75 -10.25 -11.14
CA VAL A 144 6.05 -11.56 -11.18
C VAL A 144 5.14 -11.63 -12.41
N ALA A 145 4.88 -12.84 -12.93
CA ALA A 145 3.86 -13.04 -13.94
C ALA A 145 2.48 -12.70 -13.36
N GLY A 146 1.88 -11.61 -13.84
CA GLY A 146 0.58 -11.15 -13.35
C GLY A 146 -0.62 -11.81 -14.00
N SER A 147 -1.81 -11.47 -13.49
CA SER A 147 -3.09 -11.93 -14.07
C SER A 147 -3.40 -11.22 -15.38
N TRP A 148 -3.12 -9.92 -15.42
CA TRP A 148 -3.46 -9.03 -16.53
C TRP A 148 -2.28 -8.14 -16.94
N GLU A 149 -1.46 -7.73 -15.96
CA GLU A 149 -0.26 -6.93 -16.15
C GLU A 149 0.88 -7.54 -15.34
N ALA A 150 2.09 -7.62 -15.91
CA ALA A 150 3.27 -8.07 -15.16
C ALA A 150 3.44 -7.26 -13.86
N GLY A 151 3.62 -7.95 -12.74
CA GLY A 151 3.78 -7.34 -11.42
C GLY A 151 2.47 -7.11 -10.66
N VAL A 152 1.31 -7.43 -11.25
CA VAL A 152 -0.03 -7.30 -10.63
C VAL A 152 -0.83 -8.59 -10.80
N ILE A 153 -1.28 -9.16 -9.69
CA ILE A 153 -1.97 -10.45 -9.66
C ILE A 153 -3.30 -10.33 -8.89
N ASP A 154 -4.41 -10.79 -9.46
CA ASP A 154 -5.69 -10.80 -8.76
C ASP A 154 -5.59 -11.70 -7.51
N TYR A 155 -6.26 -11.35 -6.40
CA TYR A 155 -6.21 -12.18 -5.19
C TYR A 155 -6.65 -13.64 -5.44
N LYS A 156 -7.66 -13.88 -6.28
CA LYS A 156 -8.08 -15.24 -6.69
C LYS A 156 -6.95 -16.03 -7.38
N ASP A 157 -6.06 -15.34 -8.09
CA ASP A 157 -4.91 -15.94 -8.74
C ASP A 157 -3.77 -16.16 -7.75
N VAL A 158 -3.59 -15.29 -6.74
CA VAL A 158 -2.69 -15.55 -5.60
C VAL A 158 -3.08 -16.85 -4.92
N VAL A 159 -4.36 -17.04 -4.60
CA VAL A 159 -4.85 -18.28 -3.97
C VAL A 159 -4.51 -19.52 -4.82
N THR A 160 -4.76 -19.46 -6.12
CA THR A 160 -4.60 -20.65 -6.99
C THR A 160 -3.17 -20.89 -7.46
N LYS A 161 -2.35 -19.84 -7.64
CA LYS A 161 -0.98 -19.93 -8.17
C LYS A 161 0.10 -19.90 -7.08
N PHE A 162 -0.23 -19.41 -5.89
CA PHE A 162 0.69 -19.33 -4.75
C PHE A 162 0.20 -20.17 -3.57
N GLU A 163 -0.90 -19.80 -2.91
CA GLU A 163 -1.30 -20.46 -1.64
C GLU A 163 -1.54 -21.97 -1.79
N ASN A 164 -2.15 -22.38 -2.90
CA ASN A 164 -2.41 -23.79 -3.19
C ASN A 164 -1.24 -24.51 -3.87
N LYS A 165 -0.13 -23.81 -4.16
CA LYS A 165 1.03 -24.37 -4.86
C LYS A 165 2.01 -24.98 -3.86
N ALA A 166 2.33 -26.26 -4.07
CA ALA A 166 3.32 -26.95 -3.25
C ALA A 166 4.70 -26.26 -3.34
N GLY A 167 5.34 -26.08 -2.19
CA GLY A 167 6.66 -25.43 -2.08
C GLY A 167 6.60 -23.92 -1.85
N VAL A 168 5.43 -23.29 -2.02
CA VAL A 168 5.24 -21.89 -1.63
C VAL A 168 5.21 -21.77 -0.11
N VAL A 169 5.94 -20.79 0.39
CA VAL A 169 5.96 -20.38 1.79
C VAL A 169 4.98 -19.23 1.95
N LEU A 170 4.00 -19.41 2.84
CA LEU A 170 3.10 -18.34 3.25
C LEU A 170 3.63 -17.72 4.53
N GLY A 171 3.51 -16.41 4.64
CA GLY A 171 3.86 -15.71 5.86
C GLY A 171 3.00 -14.48 6.11
N TYR A 172 3.13 -13.98 7.33
CA TYR A 172 2.42 -12.81 7.81
C TYR A 172 3.36 -12.00 8.67
N ASP A 173 3.52 -10.72 8.35
CA ASP A 173 4.25 -9.78 9.18
C ASP A 173 3.27 -9.18 10.18
N GLU A 174 3.22 -9.75 11.38
CA GLU A 174 2.35 -9.31 12.49
C GLU A 174 2.59 -7.84 12.88
N GLN A 175 3.81 -7.32 12.67
CA GLN A 175 4.09 -5.90 12.95
C GLN A 175 3.42 -4.99 11.90
N ALA A 176 3.42 -5.42 10.63
CA ALA A 176 2.82 -4.67 9.52
C ALA A 176 1.31 -4.87 9.38
N GLU A 177 0.79 -5.98 9.92
CA GLU A 177 -0.50 -6.57 9.56
C GLU A 177 -0.59 -6.84 8.04
N ALA A 178 0.41 -7.55 7.51
CA ALA A 178 0.53 -7.77 6.06
C ALA A 178 0.94 -9.22 5.71
N PRO A 179 0.14 -9.93 4.90
CA PRO A 179 0.48 -11.25 4.39
C PRO A 179 1.45 -11.18 3.20
N TRP A 180 2.10 -12.31 2.92
CA TRP A 180 2.85 -12.55 1.68
C TRP A 180 2.87 -14.03 1.31
N ALA A 181 3.11 -14.32 0.04
CA ALA A 181 3.35 -15.67 -0.46
C ALA A 181 4.61 -15.70 -1.33
N TRP A 182 5.53 -16.60 -1.01
CA TRP A 182 6.86 -16.65 -1.62
C TRP A 182 7.19 -18.05 -2.15
N ASP A 183 7.55 -18.15 -3.42
CA ASP A 183 8.06 -19.37 -4.03
C ASP A 183 9.60 -19.34 -4.06
N PRO A 184 10.28 -20.11 -3.20
CA PRO A 184 11.75 -20.13 -3.15
C PRO A 184 12.40 -20.71 -4.41
N SER A 185 11.67 -21.47 -5.23
CA SER A 185 12.25 -22.14 -6.42
C SER A 185 12.58 -21.18 -7.56
N ASN A 186 11.87 -20.05 -7.64
CA ASN A 186 12.06 -19.03 -8.66
C ASN A 186 12.14 -17.60 -8.06
N GLY A 187 11.94 -17.47 -6.76
CA GLY A 187 11.94 -16.19 -6.05
C GLY A 187 10.72 -15.33 -6.36
N ASP A 188 9.61 -15.93 -6.81
CA ASP A 188 8.37 -15.20 -6.97
C ASP A 188 7.81 -14.85 -5.60
N LEU A 189 7.54 -13.57 -5.37
CA LEU A 189 7.02 -13.04 -4.12
C LEU A 189 5.83 -12.13 -4.44
N VAL A 190 4.71 -12.35 -3.77
CA VAL A 190 3.46 -11.56 -3.88
C VAL A 190 2.90 -11.19 -2.51
#